data_AF-A0A379WUH0-F1
#
_entry.id   AF-A0A379WUH0-F1
#
_cell.length_a   1.000
_cell.length_b   1.000
_cell.length_c   1.000
_cell.angle_alpha   90.00
_cell.angle_beta   90.00
_cell.angle_gamma   90.00
#
_symmetry.space_group_name_H-M   'P 1'
#
loop_
_entity.id
_entity.type
_entity.pdbx_description
1 polymer ?
#
loop_
_entity_poly.entity_id
_entity_poly.type
_entity_poly.pdbx_seq_one_letter_code
_entity_poly.pdbx_strand_id
1 'polypeptide(L)'
;MTHLLRPLRSKVSAHLPPVMTLREILDGIIIAYTSFCLEGDRKAPGNNAFISGWHLSDHCEIWLEALTRTGQELRLNVLPSPPAVLAPSCSPRRKWFLVTTGKLNCRQKKQLASGATWSLRWRLSHYKR
;
A
#
# COMPACT_ATOMS: atom_id res chain seq x y z
N MET A 1 13.40 -4.20 5.30
CA MET A 1 12.67 -3.39 6.29
C MET A 1 11.31 -3.97 6.67
N THR A 2 10.38 -4.18 5.73
CA THR A 2 8.98 -4.52 6.08
C THR A 2 8.74 -5.90 6.70
N HIS A 3 9.71 -6.81 6.56
CA HIS A 3 9.70 -8.12 7.22
C HIS A 3 9.89 -8.03 8.75
N LEU A 4 10.42 -6.92 9.26
CA LEU A 4 10.52 -6.64 10.71
C LEU A 4 9.33 -5.80 11.20
N LEU A 5 8.93 -4.80 10.42
CA LEU A 5 7.88 -3.86 10.81
C LEU A 5 6.51 -4.55 10.96
N ARG A 6 6.15 -5.46 10.06
CA ARG A 6 4.85 -6.16 10.13
C ARG A 6 4.72 -7.06 11.37
N PRO A 7 5.69 -7.94 11.70
CA PRO A 7 5.65 -8.68 12.96
C PRO A 7 5.66 -7.78 14.19
N LEU A 8 6.43 -6.69 14.18
CA LEU A 8 6.48 -5.75 15.31
C LEU A 8 5.11 -5.12 15.56
N ARG A 9 4.47 -4.57 14.51
CA ARG A 9 3.11 -4.01 14.60
C ARG A 9 2.11 -5.03 15.10
N SER A 10 2.23 -6.29 14.68
CA SER A 10 1.35 -7.36 15.15
C SER A 10 1.55 -7.72 16.63
N LYS A 11 2.78 -7.65 17.15
CA LYS A 11 3.05 -7.85 18.59
C LYS A 11 2.49 -6.70 19.42
N VAL A 12 2.54 -5.48 18.89
CA VAL A 12 1.93 -4.28 19.48
C VAL A 12 0.46 -4.15 19.00
N SER A 13 -0.31 -5.23 19.07
CA SER A 13 -1.75 -5.23 18.69
C SER A 13 -2.63 -5.87 19.76
N ALA A 14 -2.18 -5.90 21.02
CA ALA A 14 -3.06 -6.24 22.13
C ALA A 14 -4.21 -5.22 22.20
N HIS A 15 -5.44 -5.67 22.48
CA HIS A 15 -6.66 -4.83 22.54
C HIS A 15 -6.70 -3.91 23.78
N LEU A 16 -5.54 -3.53 24.32
CA LEU A 16 -5.41 -2.59 25.42
C LEU A 16 -5.19 -1.19 24.83
N PRO A 17 -5.96 -0.17 25.25
CA PRO A 17 -5.84 1.18 24.68
C PRO A 17 -4.41 1.75 24.62
N PRO A 18 -3.55 1.59 25.65
CA PRO A 18 -2.17 2.09 25.58
C PRO A 18 -1.33 1.41 24.49
N VAL A 19 -1.53 0.11 24.27
CA VAL A 19 -0.80 -0.64 23.23
C VAL A 19 -1.27 -0.23 21.84
N MET A 20 -2.57 0.02 21.66
CA MET A 20 -3.09 0.58 20.42
C MET A 20 -2.51 1.97 20.15
N THR A 21 -2.42 2.85 21.15
CA THR A 21 -1.76 4.15 21.00
C THR A 21 -0.30 4.01 20.54
N LEU A 22 0.46 3.09 21.14
CA LEU A 22 1.83 2.81 20.70
C LEU A 22 1.92 2.30 19.26
N ARG A 23 0.95 1.47 18.84
CA ARG A 23 0.85 1.02 17.44
C ARG A 23 0.62 2.19 16.49
N GLU A 24 -0.31 3.09 16.81
CA GLU A 24 -0.59 4.25 15.97
C GLU A 24 0.62 5.22 15.91
N ILE A 25 1.35 5.38 17.02
CA ILE A 25 2.61 6.14 17.03
C ILE A 25 3.64 5.51 16.09
N LEU A 26 3.82 4.19 16.18
CA LEU A 26 4.71 3.44 15.30
C LEU A 26 4.28 3.58 13.82
N ASP A 27 2.98 3.50 13.55
CA ASP A 27 2.42 3.64 12.21
C ASP A 27 2.68 5.05 11.65
N GLY A 28 2.54 6.08 12.47
CA GLY A 28 2.90 7.46 12.11
C GLY A 28 4.37 7.60 11.71
N ILE A 29 5.29 6.98 12.47
CA ILE A 29 6.72 6.97 12.16
C ILE A 29 6.99 6.25 10.82
N ILE A 30 6.36 5.10 10.61
CA ILE A 30 6.50 4.32 9.36
C ILE A 30 6.01 5.14 8.16
N ILE A 31 4.85 5.80 8.28
CA ILE A 31 4.28 6.63 7.20
C ILE A 31 5.21 7.81 6.90
N ALA A 32 5.71 8.50 7.92
CA ALA A 32 6.62 9.62 7.76
C ALA A 32 7.92 9.19 7.05
N TYR A 33 8.54 8.11 7.50
CA TYR A 33 9.76 7.58 6.87
C TYR A 33 9.51 7.13 5.43
N THR A 34 8.39 6.45 5.17
CA THR A 34 8.02 6.03 3.82
C THR A 34 7.83 7.24 2.90
N SER A 35 7.14 8.27 3.38
CA SER A 35 6.92 9.52 2.62
C SER A 35 8.25 10.19 2.29
N PHE A 36 9.18 10.24 3.25
CA PHE A 36 10.52 10.76 3.02
C PHE A 36 11.27 9.98 1.92
N CYS A 37 11.26 8.65 1.96
CA CYS A 37 11.88 7.82 0.92
C CYS A 37 11.26 8.05 -0.46
N LEU A 38 9.93 8.11 -0.52
CA LEU A 38 9.19 8.36 -1.76
C LEU A 38 9.52 9.74 -2.34
N GLU A 39 9.66 10.77 -1.51
CA GLU A 39 10.06 12.10 -1.97
C GLU A 39 11.51 12.12 -2.51
N GLY A 40 12.39 11.33 -1.90
CA GLY A 40 13.73 11.08 -2.44
C GLY A 40 13.68 10.47 -3.85
N ASP A 41 12.87 9.43 -4.05
CA ASP A 41 12.73 8.72 -5.33
C ASP A 41 12.19 9.62 -6.46
N ARG A 42 11.39 10.66 -6.14
CA ARG A 42 10.84 11.59 -7.13
C ARG A 42 11.92 12.37 -7.88
N LYS A 43 13.09 12.57 -7.24
CA LYS A 43 14.22 13.31 -7.82
C LYS A 43 15.04 12.45 -8.77
N ALA A 44 15.04 11.13 -8.59
CA ALA A 44 15.79 10.21 -9.44
C ALA A 44 15.08 9.98 -10.79
N PRO A 45 15.80 9.71 -11.89
CA PRO A 45 15.19 9.21 -13.13
C PRO A 45 14.41 7.92 -12.84
N GLY A 46 13.22 7.78 -13.44
CA GLY A 46 12.36 6.64 -13.14
C GLY A 46 10.93 6.76 -13.67
N ASN A 47 10.23 5.63 -13.65
CA ASN A 47 8.86 5.54 -14.14
C ASN A 47 7.85 5.98 -13.08
N ASN A 48 6.86 6.76 -13.49
CA ASN A 48 5.77 7.14 -12.59
C ASN A 48 4.79 5.98 -12.39
N ALA A 49 4.44 5.73 -11.14
CA ALA A 49 3.49 4.69 -10.78
C ALA A 49 2.54 5.14 -9.66
N PHE A 50 1.42 4.44 -9.56
CA PHE A 50 0.43 4.64 -8.50
C PHE A 50 0.29 3.37 -7.66
N ILE A 51 0.08 3.52 -6.37
CA ILE A 51 -0.36 2.44 -5.49
C ILE A 51 -1.66 2.84 -4.81
N SER A 52 -2.63 1.93 -4.81
CA SER A 52 -3.94 2.13 -4.17
C SER A 52 -4.32 0.86 -3.40
N GLY A 53 -5.15 1.03 -2.37
CA GLY A 53 -5.64 -0.05 -1.52
C GLY A 53 -7.10 -0.37 -1.77
N TRP A 54 -7.47 -1.65 -1.72
CA TRP A 54 -8.88 -2.07 -1.72
C TRP A 54 -9.21 -2.85 -0.45
N HIS A 55 -10.20 -2.36 0.31
CA HIS A 55 -10.66 -2.96 1.56
C HIS A 55 -9.53 -3.16 2.59
N LEU A 56 -8.65 -2.18 2.72
CA LEU A 56 -7.62 -2.22 3.75
C LEU A 56 -8.24 -1.87 5.10
N SER A 57 -8.31 -2.86 6.00
CA SER A 57 -8.65 -2.65 7.41
C SER A 57 -7.50 -2.02 8.20
N ASP A 58 -6.29 -2.10 7.66
CA ASP A 58 -5.08 -1.51 8.21
C ASP A 58 -4.53 -0.48 7.20
N HIS A 59 -4.66 0.80 7.54
CA HIS A 59 -4.25 1.90 6.67
C HIS A 59 -2.73 1.97 6.48
N CYS A 60 -1.92 1.49 7.42
CA CYS A 60 -0.46 1.50 7.29
C CYS A 60 0.05 0.45 6.28
N GLU A 61 -0.76 -0.58 5.95
CA GLU A 61 -0.32 -1.63 5.03
C GLU A 61 0.00 -1.11 3.62
N ILE A 62 -0.72 -0.11 3.11
CA ILE A 62 -0.40 0.49 1.80
C ILE A 62 0.97 1.18 1.84
N TRP A 63 1.31 1.81 2.96
CA TRP A 63 2.59 2.49 3.16
C TRP A 63 3.73 1.51 3.32
N LEU A 64 3.54 0.43 4.07
CA LEU A 64 4.51 -0.66 4.12
C LEU A 64 4.73 -1.26 2.73
N GLU A 65 3.69 -1.43 1.93
CA GLU A 65 3.82 -1.93 0.57
C GLU A 65 4.56 -0.93 -0.33
N ALA A 66 4.29 0.38 -0.20
CA ALA A 66 5.03 1.43 -0.87
C ALA A 66 6.52 1.42 -0.50
N LEU A 67 6.84 1.27 0.79
CA LEU A 67 8.22 1.19 1.30
C LEU A 67 9.02 0.03 0.70
N THR A 68 8.37 -1.08 0.31
CA THR A 68 9.09 -2.18 -0.37
C THR A 68 9.52 -1.86 -1.80
N ARG A 69 9.04 -0.76 -2.37
CA ARG A 69 9.27 -0.34 -3.76
C ARG A 69 10.14 0.91 -3.89
N THR A 70 10.53 1.51 -2.77
CA THR A 70 11.40 2.69 -2.78
C THR A 70 12.78 2.31 -3.32
N GLY A 71 13.46 3.23 -4.02
CA GLY A 71 14.79 3.02 -4.60
C GLY A 71 14.85 2.10 -5.82
N GLN A 72 13.72 1.74 -6.43
CA GLN A 72 13.65 0.85 -7.61
C GLN A 72 13.35 1.63 -8.91
N GLU A 73 13.91 2.83 -9.06
CA GLU A 73 13.63 3.74 -10.21
C GLU A 73 12.12 3.98 -10.43
N LEU A 74 11.35 3.93 -9.35
CA LEU A 74 9.91 4.00 -9.37
C LEU A 74 9.45 5.23 -8.59
N ARG A 75 8.90 6.20 -9.31
CA ARG A 75 8.30 7.40 -8.72
C ARG A 75 6.88 7.08 -8.32
N LEU A 76 6.74 6.46 -7.15
CA LEU A 76 5.48 5.93 -6.67
C LEU A 76 4.68 7.01 -5.94
N ASN A 77 3.38 7.11 -6.25
CA ASN A 77 2.46 7.98 -5.54
C ASN A 77 1.36 7.16 -4.87
N VAL A 78 1.15 7.36 -3.57
CA VAL A 78 0.19 6.60 -2.74
C VAL A 78 -1.17 7.28 -2.85
N LEU A 79 -2.16 6.58 -3.37
CA LEU A 79 -3.52 7.06 -3.54
C LEU A 79 -4.38 6.56 -2.37
N PRO A 80 -5.02 7.46 -1.60
CA PRO A 80 -5.82 7.07 -0.43
C PRO A 80 -7.13 6.40 -0.83
N SER A 81 -7.68 6.75 -1.99
CA SER A 81 -8.94 6.22 -2.48
C SER A 81 -8.75 4.86 -3.18
N PRO A 82 -9.72 3.93 -3.06
CA PRO A 82 -9.67 2.66 -3.75
C PRO A 82 -9.87 2.83 -5.27
N PRO A 83 -9.45 1.85 -6.10
CA PRO A 83 -9.62 1.94 -7.54
C PRO A 83 -11.08 2.06 -7.99
N ALA A 84 -12.03 1.65 -7.15
CA ALA A 84 -13.48 1.74 -7.35
C ALA A 84 -13.94 3.13 -7.83
N VAL A 85 -13.35 4.18 -7.25
CA VAL A 85 -13.73 5.59 -7.46
C VAL A 85 -12.70 6.37 -8.28
N LEU A 86 -11.64 5.70 -8.72
CA LEU A 86 -10.59 6.29 -9.54
C LEU A 86 -10.87 6.01 -11.02
N ALA A 87 -10.26 6.82 -11.89
CA ALA A 87 -10.27 6.61 -13.34
C ALA A 87 -8.87 6.19 -13.83
N PRO A 88 -8.46 4.91 -13.67
CA PRO A 88 -7.17 4.41 -14.15
C PRO A 88 -6.94 4.65 -15.65
N SER A 89 -8.03 4.69 -16.43
CA SER A 89 -8.03 4.98 -17.87
C SER A 89 -7.50 6.38 -18.21
N CYS A 90 -7.55 7.35 -17.28
CA CYS A 90 -6.96 8.67 -17.47
C CYS A 90 -5.43 8.66 -17.39
N SER A 91 -4.80 7.54 -17.00
CA SER A 91 -3.34 7.39 -16.91
C SER A 91 -2.89 6.00 -17.38
N PRO A 92 -3.12 5.65 -18.66
CA PRO A 92 -2.90 4.29 -19.17
C PRO A 92 -1.41 3.94 -19.31
N ARG A 93 -0.53 4.94 -19.46
CA ARG A 93 0.92 4.76 -19.56
C ARG A 93 1.61 4.52 -18.21
N ARG A 94 0.92 4.74 -17.09
CA ARG A 94 1.49 4.62 -15.74
C ARG A 94 1.23 3.22 -15.20
N LYS A 95 2.20 2.68 -14.45
CA LYS A 95 2.03 1.39 -13.79
C LYS A 95 1.17 1.57 -12.54
N TRP A 96 0.24 0.65 -12.34
CA TRP A 96 -0.63 0.65 -11.16
C TRP A 96 -0.35 -0.55 -10.26
N PHE A 97 -0.27 -0.31 -8.96
CA PHE A 97 -0.14 -1.33 -7.94
C PHE A 97 -1.40 -1.34 -7.08
N LEU A 98 -1.92 -2.55 -6.84
CA LEU A 98 -3.06 -2.74 -5.96
C LEU A 98 -2.65 -3.54 -4.73
N VAL A 99 -2.99 -3.00 -3.57
CA VAL A 99 -2.86 -3.68 -2.28
C VAL A 99 -4.23 -4.15 -1.83
N THR A 100 -4.34 -5.42 -1.49
CA THR A 100 -5.58 -5.99 -0.95
C THR A 100 -5.28 -7.02 0.12
N THR A 101 -6.16 -7.11 1.11
CA THR A 101 -6.12 -8.07 2.23
C THR A 101 -6.92 -9.34 1.96
N GLY A 102 -7.67 -9.40 0.85
CA GLY A 102 -8.60 -10.49 0.56
C GLY A 102 -8.79 -10.79 -0.93
N LYS A 103 -9.66 -11.76 -1.23
CA LYS A 103 -9.98 -12.16 -2.60
C LYS A 103 -10.79 -11.10 -3.34
N LEU A 104 -10.23 -10.60 -4.44
CA LEU A 104 -10.95 -9.77 -5.38
C LEU A 104 -12.19 -10.51 -5.92
N ASN A 105 -13.35 -9.90 -5.74
CA ASN A 105 -14.61 -10.38 -6.28
C ASN A 105 -14.69 -10.17 -7.81
N CYS A 106 -15.70 -10.77 -8.45
CA CYS A 106 -15.86 -10.68 -9.90
C CYS A 106 -16.04 -9.25 -10.41
N ARG A 107 -16.69 -8.36 -9.63
CA ARG A 107 -16.87 -6.94 -10.01
C ARG A 107 -15.52 -6.20 -10.01
N GLN A 108 -14.72 -6.41 -8.98
CA GLN A 108 -13.39 -5.81 -8.84
C GLN A 108 -12.45 -6.27 -9.95
N LYS A 109 -12.44 -7.58 -10.27
CA LYS A 109 -11.64 -8.11 -11.39
C LYS A 109 -12.02 -7.48 -12.73
N LYS A 110 -13.33 -7.35 -13.01
CA LYS A 110 -13.82 -6.67 -14.21
C LYS A 110 -13.36 -5.20 -14.27
N GLN A 111 -13.36 -4.50 -13.15
CA GLN A 111 -12.91 -3.11 -13.07
C GLN A 111 -11.40 -2.94 -13.28
N LEU A 112 -10.59 -3.92 -12.88
CA LEU A 112 -9.15 -3.90 -13.16
C LEU A 112 -8.85 -4.22 -14.63
N ALA A 113 -9.69 -5.02 -15.29
CA ALA A 113 -9.52 -5.36 -16.69
C ALA A 113 -9.75 -4.18 -17.65
N SER A 114 -10.41 -3.10 -17.21
CA SER A 114 -10.86 -2.00 -18.08
C SER A 114 -9.79 -0.92 -18.38
N GLY A 115 -8.53 -1.31 -18.61
CA GLY A 115 -7.61 -0.47 -19.39
C GLY A 115 -6.36 0.12 -18.70
N ALA A 116 -5.99 -0.33 -17.50
CA ALA A 116 -4.70 0.01 -16.90
C ALA A 116 -3.85 -1.26 -16.65
N THR A 117 -2.52 -1.13 -16.77
CA THR A 117 -1.59 -2.23 -16.46
C THR A 117 -1.44 -2.37 -14.95
N TRP A 118 -2.19 -3.30 -14.38
CA TRP A 118 -2.17 -3.61 -12.95
C TRP A 118 -1.12 -4.67 -12.61
N SER A 119 -0.26 -4.33 -11.65
CA SER A 119 0.57 -5.29 -10.94
C SER A 119 -0.10 -5.61 -9.61
N LEU A 120 -0.69 -6.80 -9.52
CA LEU A 120 -1.33 -7.29 -8.30
C LEU A 120 -0.27 -7.84 -7.34
N ARG A 121 -0.28 -7.39 -6.08
CA ARG A 121 0.41 -8.10 -5.00
C ARG A 121 -0.63 -8.62 -4.02
N TRP A 122 -0.82 -9.93 -4.06
CA TRP A 122 -1.67 -10.67 -3.14
C TRP A 122 -0.93 -10.87 -1.81
N ARG A 123 -1.57 -10.50 -0.70
CA ARG A 123 -1.12 -10.89 0.64
C ARG A 123 -2.18 -11.79 1.25
N LEU A 124 -1.81 -13.05 1.51
CA LEU A 124 -2.55 -13.94 2.40
C LEU A 124 -2.51 -13.32 3.80
N SER A 125 -3.56 -12.60 4.21
CA SER A 125 -3.77 -12.34 5.63
C SER A 125 -4.35 -13.60 6.25
N HIS A 126 -3.48 -14.54 6.59
CA HIS A 126 -3.74 -15.49 7.67
C HIS A 126 -3.00 -14.99 8.90
N TYR A 127 -3.53 -13.92 9.52
CA TYR A 127 -3.31 -13.70 10.95
C TYR A 127 -4.58 -14.18 11.66
N LYS A 128 -4.73 -15.52 11.73
CA LYS A 128 -5.72 -16.16 12.59
C LYS A 128 -5.12 -16.22 14.00
N ARG A 129 -5.81 -15.53 14.91
CA ARG A 129 -5.91 -15.67 16.38
C ARG A 129 -4.65 -16.01 17.15
#